data_AF-A0A3D5KV99-F1
#
_entry.id   AF-A0A3D5KV99-F1
#
_cell.length_a   1.000
_cell.length_b   1.000
_cell.length_c   1.000
_cell.angle_alpha   90.00
_cell.angle_beta   90.00
_cell.angle_gamma   90.00
#
_symmetry.space_group_name_H-M   'P 1'
#
loop_
_entity.id
_entity.type
_entity.pdbx_description
1 polymer ?
#
loop_
_entity_poly.entity_id
_entity_poly.type
_entity_poly.pdbx_seq_one_letter_code
_entity_poly.pdbx_strand_id
1 'polypeptide(L)'
;MAIQKKLMTEPLLPMTVSHINTSSEVTELKGAPDNSDEKSNRTEENSVQPPPLINFLWHEVEKLVDVGMSKKTKPKIVGPIFIRVKDQIISINLSEVLWVEAYGDYVNFFTEKTRYIVHSTMKAVEAKLPNDAFARVRRSFIIRIDKIELIEESQIQIGKKLVPIGESYRNEFISKLNIL
;
A
#
# COMPACT_ATOMS: atom_id res chain seq x y z
N MET A 1 35.94 -26.03 35.09
CA MET A 1 34.71 -25.33 35.50
C MET A 1 34.02 -24.86 34.22
N ALA A 2 33.24 -25.69 33.50
CA ALA A 2 31.85 -26.08 33.79
C ALA A 2 31.06 -24.87 34.33
N ILE A 3 30.12 -24.28 33.59
CA ILE A 3 28.75 -24.81 33.44
C ILE A 3 28.12 -24.34 32.11
N GLN A 4 27.59 -25.31 31.35
CA GLN A 4 26.63 -25.13 30.25
C GLN A 4 25.27 -24.66 30.79
N LYS A 5 24.58 -23.76 30.07
CA LYS A 5 23.14 -23.55 30.27
C LYS A 5 22.38 -24.09 29.05
N LYS A 6 21.65 -25.18 29.31
CA LYS A 6 20.86 -26.00 28.37
C LYS A 6 19.42 -25.46 28.28
N LEU A 7 18.94 -25.42 27.04
CA LEU A 7 17.56 -25.43 26.50
C LEU A 7 16.37 -25.49 27.48
N MET A 8 15.36 -24.66 27.19
CA MET A 8 13.95 -25.08 27.20
C MET A 8 13.28 -24.53 25.93
N THR A 9 12.92 -25.45 25.04
CA THR A 9 12.12 -25.22 23.83
C THR A 9 10.73 -25.77 24.14
N GLU A 10 9.68 -24.96 23.96
CA GLU A 10 8.31 -25.42 24.14
C GLU A 10 7.79 -26.18 22.90
N PRO A 11 6.98 -27.24 23.07
CA PRO A 11 6.55 -28.12 21.98
C PRO A 11 5.30 -27.61 21.24
N LEU A 12 5.27 -27.87 19.92
CA LEU A 12 4.14 -27.68 19.02
C LEU A 12 3.02 -28.71 19.32
N LEU A 13 1.77 -28.27 19.41
CA LEU A 13 0.60 -29.16 19.50
C LEU A 13 0.20 -29.70 18.11
N PRO A 14 -0.04 -31.02 17.95
CA PRO A 14 -0.50 -31.61 16.70
C PRO A 14 -2.02 -31.50 16.49
N MET A 15 -2.38 -31.54 15.20
CA MET A 15 -3.72 -31.45 14.59
C MET A 15 -4.69 -32.56 15.02
N THR A 16 -6.00 -32.29 14.91
CA THR A 16 -7.03 -33.34 14.82
C THR A 16 -7.81 -33.23 13.51
N VAL A 17 -7.74 -34.27 12.69
CA VAL A 17 -8.58 -34.54 11.52
C VAL A 17 -9.67 -35.52 11.95
N SER A 18 -10.93 -35.10 11.90
CA SER A 18 -12.07 -35.99 12.13
C SER A 18 -12.40 -36.80 10.87
N HIS A 19 -11.95 -38.04 10.95
CA HIS A 19 -12.34 -39.27 10.28
C HIS A 19 -13.80 -39.41 9.79
N ILE A 20 -13.90 -39.84 8.53
CA ILE A 20 -14.71 -40.93 7.93
C ILE A 20 -16.15 -41.19 8.39
N ASN A 21 -17.03 -41.34 7.39
CA ASN A 21 -17.98 -42.45 7.38
C ASN A 21 -17.99 -43.13 6.01
N THR A 22 -17.50 -44.36 6.01
CA THR A 22 -17.75 -45.42 5.03
C THR A 22 -19.05 -46.13 5.38
N SER A 23 -19.91 -46.41 4.41
CA SER A 23 -20.69 -47.66 4.36
C SER A 23 -21.12 -47.94 2.93
N SER A 24 -20.72 -49.12 2.50
CA SER A 24 -20.91 -49.77 1.21
C SER A 24 -22.32 -50.34 1.08
N GLU A 25 -22.88 -50.40 -0.13
CA GLU A 25 -23.51 -51.62 -0.63
C GLU A 25 -23.73 -51.59 -2.15
N VAL A 26 -23.56 -52.76 -2.76
CA VAL A 26 -23.62 -53.12 -4.18
C VAL A 26 -24.82 -54.08 -4.36
N THR A 27 -25.23 -54.29 -5.62
CA THR A 27 -26.19 -55.29 -6.19
C THR A 27 -27.66 -54.80 -6.30
N GLU A 28 -28.46 -55.08 -7.33
CA GLU A 28 -28.34 -55.81 -8.62
C GLU A 28 -29.61 -55.55 -9.47
N LEU A 29 -29.53 -55.95 -10.74
CA LEU A 29 -30.45 -55.78 -11.88
C LEU A 29 -31.86 -56.38 -11.70
N LYS A 30 -32.88 -55.76 -12.33
CA LYS A 30 -33.73 -56.33 -13.42
C LYS A 30 -35.06 -55.59 -13.61
N GLY A 31 -35.46 -55.47 -14.88
CA GLY A 31 -36.88 -55.53 -15.30
C GLY A 31 -37.46 -54.26 -15.92
N ALA A 32 -37.50 -54.21 -17.26
CA ALA A 32 -38.57 -53.51 -17.97
C ALA A 32 -39.85 -54.36 -17.89
N PRO A 33 -41.04 -53.75 -17.89
CA PRO A 33 -41.71 -53.58 -19.18
C PRO A 33 -42.43 -52.25 -19.37
N ASP A 34 -42.39 -51.83 -20.63
CA ASP A 34 -43.44 -51.20 -21.43
C ASP A 34 -44.83 -51.06 -20.77
N ASN A 35 -45.31 -49.82 -20.65
CA ASN A 35 -46.68 -49.51 -21.04
C ASN A 35 -46.83 -48.04 -21.40
N SER A 36 -47.58 -47.82 -22.47
CA SER A 36 -47.95 -46.56 -23.06
C SER A 36 -48.87 -45.74 -22.15
N ASP A 37 -48.91 -44.45 -22.49
CA ASP A 37 -50.03 -43.54 -22.33
C ASP A 37 -50.05 -42.56 -21.13
N GLU A 38 -50.41 -41.34 -21.53
CA GLU A 38 -50.90 -40.21 -20.75
C GLU A 38 -49.91 -39.34 -19.97
N LYS A 39 -49.31 -38.43 -20.76
CA LYS A 39 -49.01 -37.05 -20.35
C LYS A 39 -50.17 -36.46 -19.53
N SER A 40 -49.97 -36.32 -18.22
CA SER A 40 -50.58 -35.25 -17.44
C SER A 40 -49.47 -34.42 -16.77
N ASN A 41 -49.01 -33.39 -17.48
CA ASN A 41 -48.21 -32.34 -16.85
C ASN A 41 -49.14 -31.55 -15.92
N ARG A 42 -49.15 -31.92 -14.64
CA ARG A 42 -49.47 -30.98 -13.57
C ARG A 42 -48.29 -30.02 -13.47
N THR A 43 -48.53 -28.75 -13.75
CA THR A 43 -47.61 -27.67 -13.48
C THR A 43 -47.44 -27.56 -11.96
N GLU A 44 -46.39 -28.16 -11.42
CA GLU A 44 -45.90 -27.79 -10.08
C GLU A 44 -45.32 -26.39 -10.17
N GLU A 45 -45.91 -25.51 -9.37
CA GLU A 45 -45.54 -24.13 -9.16
C GLU A 45 -44.16 -24.09 -8.48
N ASN A 46 -43.09 -24.02 -9.27
CA ASN A 46 -41.74 -23.79 -8.75
C ASN A 46 -41.67 -22.35 -8.21
N SER A 47 -41.92 -22.21 -6.91
CA SER A 47 -41.69 -20.98 -6.17
C SER A 47 -40.18 -20.66 -6.13
N VAL A 48 -39.69 -19.93 -7.12
CA VAL A 48 -38.36 -19.32 -7.09
C VAL A 48 -38.40 -18.23 -6.02
N GLN A 49 -37.89 -18.54 -4.83
CA GLN A 49 -37.62 -17.54 -3.79
C GLN A 49 -36.61 -16.54 -4.37
N PRO A 50 -36.93 -15.23 -4.50
CA PRO A 50 -35.93 -14.27 -4.93
C PRO A 50 -34.80 -14.24 -3.90
N PRO A 51 -33.53 -14.17 -4.33
CA PRO A 51 -32.41 -14.09 -3.41
C PRO A 51 -32.61 -12.86 -2.49
N PRO A 52 -32.33 -12.98 -1.18
CA PRO A 52 -32.55 -11.88 -0.25
C PRO A 52 -31.74 -10.67 -0.74
N LEU A 53 -32.46 -9.60 -1.12
CA LEU A 53 -31.93 -8.36 -1.70
C LEU A 53 -30.71 -7.81 -0.94
N ILE A 54 -30.63 -8.11 0.35
CA ILE A 54 -29.55 -7.75 1.26
C ILE A 54 -28.20 -8.31 0.78
N ASN A 55 -28.10 -9.59 0.39
CA ASN A 55 -26.81 -10.17 0.00
C ASN A 55 -26.30 -9.66 -1.36
N PHE A 56 -27.21 -9.29 -2.25
CA PHE A 56 -26.85 -8.73 -3.57
C PHE A 56 -26.36 -7.27 -3.45
N LEU A 57 -26.98 -6.51 -2.55
CA LEU A 57 -26.58 -5.12 -2.27
C LEU A 57 -25.21 -5.05 -1.57
N TRP A 58 -24.89 -5.98 -0.68
CA TRP A 58 -23.60 -5.99 0.01
C TRP A 58 -22.41 -6.27 -0.91
N HIS A 59 -22.54 -7.20 -1.86
CA HIS A 59 -21.47 -7.47 -2.84
C HIS A 59 -21.20 -6.27 -3.77
N GLU A 60 -22.24 -5.50 -4.12
CA GLU A 60 -22.09 -4.32 -4.97
C GLU A 60 -21.51 -3.12 -4.20
N VAL A 61 -21.87 -2.97 -2.92
CA VAL A 61 -21.26 -1.98 -2.01
C VAL A 61 -19.76 -2.24 -1.83
N GLU A 62 -19.31 -3.49 -1.70
CA GLU A 62 -17.88 -3.83 -1.63
C GLU A 62 -17.11 -3.41 -2.90
N LYS A 63 -17.71 -3.65 -4.07
CA LYS A 63 -17.14 -3.24 -5.37
C LYS A 63 -17.07 -1.72 -5.53
N LEU A 64 -18.05 -0.99 -5.02
CA LEU A 64 -18.11 0.47 -5.11
C LEU A 64 -17.23 1.18 -4.05
N VAL A 65 -16.93 0.52 -2.92
CA VAL A 65 -16.03 1.05 -1.90
C VAL A 65 -14.57 1.09 -2.39
N ASP A 66 -14.17 0.21 -3.31
CA ASP A 66 -12.81 0.18 -3.89
C ASP A 66 -12.52 1.33 -4.88
N VAL A 67 -13.56 1.96 -5.44
CA VAL A 67 -13.44 3.05 -6.42
C VAL A 67 -13.43 4.44 -5.76
N GLY A 68 -13.84 4.55 -4.48
CA GLY A 68 -14.20 5.84 -3.86
C GLY A 68 -13.55 6.19 -2.51
N MET A 69 -12.71 5.33 -1.92
CA MET A 69 -12.02 5.70 -0.68
C MET A 69 -10.79 6.59 -0.95
N SER A 70 -11.04 7.90 -1.06
CA SER A 70 -10.10 8.90 -0.59
C SER A 70 -9.81 8.59 0.88
N LYS A 71 -8.72 7.87 1.13
CA LYS A 71 -8.25 7.55 2.48
C LYS A 71 -8.00 8.89 3.18
N LYS A 72 -8.97 9.38 3.95
CA LYS A 72 -8.75 10.46 4.93
C LYS A 72 -7.86 9.87 6.02
N THR A 73 -6.55 9.90 5.76
CA THR A 73 -5.51 9.46 6.66
C THR A 73 -5.50 10.39 7.87
N LYS A 74 -5.62 9.81 9.07
CA LYS A 74 -5.24 10.45 10.34
C LYS A 74 -3.89 11.17 10.14
N PRO A 75 -3.65 12.36 10.74
CA PRO A 75 -2.40 13.10 10.57
C PRO A 75 -1.24 12.15 10.90
N LYS A 76 -0.48 11.78 9.86
CA LYS A 76 0.66 10.91 10.01
C LYS A 76 1.70 11.73 10.76
N ILE A 77 1.99 11.37 12.01
CA ILE A 77 3.10 11.99 12.74
C ILE A 77 4.36 11.67 11.94
N VAL A 78 4.89 12.66 11.24
CA VAL A 78 6.09 12.53 10.42
C VAL A 78 7.27 12.47 11.39
N GLY A 79 7.68 11.25 11.74
CA GLY A 79 8.88 11.02 12.53
C GLY A 79 10.15 11.41 11.77
N PRO A 80 11.29 11.50 12.47
CA PRO A 80 12.58 11.75 11.82
C PRO A 80 12.96 10.61 10.89
N ILE A 81 13.86 10.89 9.95
CA ILE A 81 14.56 9.85 9.18
C ILE A 81 15.94 9.61 9.77
N PHE A 82 16.35 8.35 9.81
CA PHE A 82 17.69 7.98 10.21
C PHE A 82 18.54 7.70 8.98
N ILE A 83 19.68 8.38 8.89
CA ILE A 83 20.63 8.23 7.80
C ILE A 83 21.95 7.71 8.33
N ARG A 84 22.67 6.94 7.50
CA ARG A 84 24.03 6.49 7.82
C ARG A 84 25.03 7.43 7.16
N VAL A 85 25.90 8.01 7.98
CA VAL A 85 27.00 8.88 7.54
C VAL A 85 28.28 8.32 8.12
N LYS A 86 29.11 7.71 7.27
CA LYS A 86 30.28 6.90 7.70
C LYS A 86 29.82 5.82 8.68
N ASP A 87 30.36 5.79 9.89
CA ASP A 87 30.04 4.81 10.94
C ASP A 87 28.97 5.28 11.93
N GLN A 88 28.30 6.39 11.64
CA GLN A 88 27.30 7.00 12.52
C GLN A 88 25.90 6.91 11.93
N ILE A 89 24.90 6.81 12.81
CA ILE A 89 23.48 6.95 12.47
C ILE A 89 23.01 8.31 12.99
N ILE A 90 22.56 9.17 12.09
CA ILE A 90 22.10 10.53 12.40
C ILE A 90 20.61 10.61 12.16
N SER A 91 19.88 11.14 13.14
CA SER A 91 18.46 11.49 13.01
C SER A 91 18.33 12.86 12.35
N ILE A 92 17.60 12.94 11.24
CA ILE A 92 17.22 14.20 10.58
C ILE A 92 15.75 14.46 10.84
N ASN A 93 15.45 15.63 11.39
CA ASN A 93 14.08 16.11 11.46
C ASN A 93 13.62 16.58 10.07
N LEU A 94 12.62 15.91 9.52
CA LEU A 94 12.10 16.21 8.19
C LEU A 94 11.50 17.62 8.08
N SER A 95 11.04 18.22 9.19
CA SER A 95 10.52 19.60 9.18
C SER A 95 11.59 20.66 8.92
N GLU A 96 12.86 20.34 9.15
CA GLU A 96 13.99 21.24 8.91
C GLU A 96 14.58 21.11 7.50
N VAL A 97 14.20 20.07 6.74
CA VAL A 97 14.69 19.83 5.38
C VAL A 97 14.00 20.76 4.40
N LEU A 98 14.78 21.54 3.66
CA LEU A 98 14.30 22.44 2.62
C LEU A 98 14.20 21.70 1.28
N TRP A 99 15.31 21.13 0.82
CA TRP A 99 15.35 20.32 -0.40
C TRP A 99 16.38 19.20 -0.30
N VAL A 100 16.30 18.30 -1.27
CA VAL A 100 17.19 17.17 -1.46
C VAL A 100 17.72 17.20 -2.89
N GLU A 101 19.04 17.07 -3.05
CA GLU A 101 19.74 17.17 -4.33
C GLU A 101 20.66 15.96 -4.55
N ALA A 102 20.63 15.39 -5.76
CA ALA A 102 21.58 14.35 -6.15
C ALA A 102 22.99 14.93 -6.34
N TYR A 103 24.02 14.20 -5.88
CA TYR A 103 25.44 14.55 -6.05
C TYR A 103 26.26 13.28 -6.32
N GLY A 104 26.42 12.92 -7.59
CA GLY A 104 27.02 11.63 -7.98
C GLY A 104 26.19 10.46 -7.45
N ASP A 105 26.85 9.52 -6.77
CA ASP A 105 26.22 8.37 -6.09
C ASP A 105 25.68 8.70 -4.70
N TYR A 106 25.69 9.98 -4.34
CA TYR A 106 25.22 10.50 -3.06
C TYR A 106 23.97 11.35 -3.23
N VAL A 107 23.27 11.53 -2.11
CA VAL A 107 22.13 12.44 -1.98
C VAL A 107 22.40 13.39 -0.82
N ASN A 108 22.23 14.68 -1.09
CA ASN A 108 22.36 15.74 -0.10
C ASN A 108 20.98 16.13 0.42
N PHE A 109 20.80 16.12 1.74
CA PHE A 109 19.67 16.77 2.41
C PHE A 109 20.12 18.15 2.88
N PHE A 110 19.47 19.20 2.39
CA PHE A 110 19.75 20.57 2.80
C PHE A 110 18.73 21.02 3.84
N THR A 111 19.23 21.53 4.96
CA THR A 111 18.45 22.21 5.99
C THR A 111 18.89 23.66 6.08
N GLU A 112 18.19 24.47 6.88
CA GLU A 112 18.61 25.86 7.16
C GLU A 112 19.98 25.94 7.85
N LYS A 113 20.34 24.91 8.65
CA LYS A 113 21.55 24.91 9.49
C LYS A 113 22.74 24.24 8.82
N THR A 114 22.50 23.12 8.13
CA THR A 114 23.56 22.25 7.62
C THR A 114 23.08 21.38 6.46
N ARG A 115 24.00 20.64 5.85
CA ARG A 115 23.70 19.61 4.86
C ARG A 115 24.16 18.24 5.32
N TYR A 116 23.40 17.20 4.97
CA TYR A 116 23.74 15.81 5.24
C TYR A 116 23.94 15.05 3.94
N ILE A 117 25.05 14.32 3.81
CA ILE A 117 25.41 13.56 2.61
C ILE A 117 25.23 12.08 2.88
N VAL A 118 24.46 11.39 2.05
CA VAL A 118 24.12 9.97 2.22
C VAL A 118 24.39 9.23 0.92
N HIS A 119 25.05 8.07 1.01
CA HIS A 119 25.19 7.16 -0.13
C HIS A 119 23.85 6.46 -0.40
N SER A 120 23.10 6.96 -1.37
CA SER A 120 21.75 6.49 -1.70
C SER A 120 21.32 6.97 -3.09
N THR A 121 20.18 6.49 -3.56
CA THR A 121 19.58 6.98 -4.82
C THR A 121 18.42 7.92 -4.52
N MET A 122 18.13 8.85 -5.43
CA MET A 122 16.97 9.74 -5.31
C MET A 122 15.66 8.97 -5.14
N LYS A 123 15.49 7.84 -5.83
CA LYS A 123 14.30 6.99 -5.73
C LYS A 123 14.16 6.35 -4.34
N ALA A 124 15.27 5.87 -3.77
CA ALA A 124 15.26 5.29 -2.43
C ALA A 124 14.97 6.35 -1.34
N VAL A 125 15.47 7.57 -1.54
CA VAL A 125 15.17 8.70 -0.65
C VAL A 125 13.72 9.13 -0.76
N GLU A 126 13.21 9.32 -1.97
CA GLU A 126 11.80 9.67 -2.24
C GLU A 126 10.82 8.70 -1.58
N ALA A 127 11.08 7.39 -1.65
CA ALA A 127 10.23 6.37 -1.02
C ALA A 127 10.16 6.46 0.51
N LYS A 128 11.13 7.14 1.16
CA LYS A 128 11.16 7.34 2.61
C LYS A 128 10.57 8.68 3.05
N LEU A 129 10.32 9.59 2.11
CA LEU A 129 9.77 10.91 2.41
C LEU A 129 8.23 10.88 2.39
N PRO A 130 7.58 11.61 3.29
CA PRO A 130 6.12 11.80 3.23
C PRO A 130 5.72 12.48 1.93
N ASN A 131 4.87 11.81 1.14
CA ASN A 131 4.46 12.27 -0.19
C ASN A 131 3.60 13.55 -0.14
N ASP A 132 2.97 13.82 1.00
CA ASP A 132 2.19 15.03 1.30
C ASP A 132 3.06 16.25 1.62
N ALA A 133 4.25 16.04 2.19
CA ALA A 133 5.16 17.12 2.55
C ALA A 133 6.27 17.38 1.52
N PHE A 134 6.62 16.37 0.71
CA PHE A 134 7.70 16.45 -0.27
C PHE A 134 7.22 16.15 -1.68
N ALA A 135 7.79 16.87 -2.65
CA ALA A 135 7.53 16.66 -4.07
C ALA A 135 8.84 16.52 -4.85
N ARG A 136 8.92 15.51 -5.72
CA ARG A 136 10.01 15.42 -6.68
C ARG A 136 9.70 16.33 -7.87
N VAL A 137 10.57 17.29 -8.11
CA VAL A 137 10.38 18.33 -9.15
C VAL A 137 11.34 18.18 -10.31
N ARG A 138 12.39 17.36 -10.16
CA ARG A 138 13.31 16.99 -11.24
C ARG A 138 13.96 15.64 -10.94
N ARG A 139 14.66 15.06 -11.93
CA ARG A 139 15.41 13.80 -11.73
C ARG A 139 16.38 13.85 -10.54
N SER A 140 16.95 15.02 -10.26
CA SER A 140 17.95 15.25 -9.22
C SER A 140 17.44 16.11 -8.05
N PHE A 141 16.15 16.45 -7.98
CA PHE A 141 15.62 17.37 -6.97
C PHE A 141 14.29 16.90 -6.38
N ILE A 142 14.25 16.88 -5.05
CA ILE A 142 13.02 16.76 -4.25
C ILE A 142 12.98 17.98 -3.33
N ILE A 143 11.82 18.61 -3.19
CA ILE A 143 11.63 19.81 -2.35
C ILE A 143 10.57 19.55 -1.29
N ARG A 144 10.63 20.32 -0.19
CA ARG A 144 9.57 20.35 0.81
C ARG A 144 8.54 21.43 0.44
N ILE A 145 7.27 21.05 0.37
CA ILE A 145 6.20 21.88 -0.22
C ILE A 145 5.89 23.11 0.65
N ASP A 146 5.81 22.92 1.97
CA ASP A 146 5.54 23.99 2.95
C ASP A 146 6.71 25.00 3.12
N LYS A 147 7.83 24.77 2.44
CA LYS A 147 9.02 25.64 2.44
C LYS A 147 9.21 26.42 1.13
N ILE A 148 8.30 26.27 0.17
CA ILE A 148 8.35 27.00 -1.09
C ILE A 148 8.03 28.47 -0.86
N GLU A 149 8.87 29.38 -1.38
CA GLU A 149 8.65 30.83 -1.28
C GLU A 149 8.02 31.41 -2.54
N LEU A 150 8.48 30.97 -3.72
CA LEU A 150 7.98 31.41 -5.02
C LEU A 150 8.07 30.27 -6.03
N ILE A 151 7.06 30.16 -6.89
CA ILE A 151 7.06 29.27 -8.04
C ILE A 151 6.97 30.14 -9.28
N GLU A 152 8.00 30.07 -10.12
CA GLU A 152 8.00 30.66 -11.46
C GLU A 152 7.70 29.59 -12.51
N GLU A 153 7.71 29.96 -13.78
CA GLU A 153 7.36 29.04 -14.86
C GLU A 153 8.25 27.79 -14.89
N SER A 154 9.56 27.92 -14.69
CA SER A 154 10.50 26.78 -14.81
C SER A 154 11.29 26.49 -13.54
N GLN A 155 11.11 27.27 -12.48
CA GLN A 155 11.94 27.18 -11.27
C GLN A 155 11.14 27.48 -10.00
N ILE A 156 11.66 27.00 -8.88
CA ILE A 156 11.10 27.17 -7.54
C ILE A 156 12.16 27.83 -6.68
N GLN A 157 11.80 28.93 -6.02
CA GLN A 157 12.62 29.55 -4.99
C GLN A 157 12.36 28.86 -3.65
N ILE A 158 13.43 28.37 -3.02
CA ILE A 158 13.39 27.77 -1.69
C ILE A 158 14.63 28.19 -0.89
N GLY A 159 14.45 28.98 0.16
CA GLY A 159 15.55 29.61 0.88
C GLY A 159 16.41 30.46 -0.06
N LYS A 160 17.66 30.05 -0.26
CA LYS A 160 18.62 30.75 -1.15
C LYS A 160 18.85 30.02 -2.48
N LYS A 161 18.08 28.98 -2.79
CA LYS A 161 18.28 28.11 -3.96
C LYS A 161 17.13 28.27 -4.94
N LEU A 162 17.48 28.42 -6.22
CA LEU A 162 16.58 28.23 -7.35
C LEU A 162 16.65 26.77 -7.80
N VAL A 163 15.52 26.07 -7.71
CA VAL A 163 15.38 24.66 -8.07
C VAL A 163 14.60 24.54 -9.38
N PRO A 164 15.20 24.01 -10.47
CA PRO A 164 14.51 23.85 -11.74
C PRO A 164 13.47 22.74 -11.71
N ILE A 165 12.34 22.97 -12.38
CA ILE A 165 11.24 22.01 -12.56
C ILE A 165 11.42 21.29 -13.90
N GLY A 166 11.44 19.97 -13.87
CA GLY A 166 11.40 19.15 -15.08
C GLY A 166 9.98 19.01 -15.59
N GLU A 167 9.80 19.09 -16.91
CA GLU A 167 8.49 19.01 -17.57
C GLU A 167 7.70 17.76 -17.14
N SER A 168 8.34 16.58 -17.13
CA SER A 168 7.71 15.32 -16.72
C SER A 168 7.26 15.28 -15.25
N TYR A 169 7.75 16.19 -14.40
CA TYR A 169 7.40 16.28 -12.98
C TYR A 169 6.38 17.38 -12.69
N ARG A 170 6.13 18.28 -13.64
CA ARG A 170 5.32 19.48 -13.43
C ARG A 170 3.89 19.14 -13.00
N ASN A 171 3.22 18.26 -13.73
CA ASN A 171 1.81 17.96 -13.48
C ASN A 171 1.59 17.33 -12.09
N GLU A 172 2.45 16.40 -11.68
CA GLU A 172 2.40 15.80 -10.34
C GLU A 172 2.74 16.81 -9.25
N PHE A 173 3.71 17.69 -9.49
CA PHE A 173 4.06 18.73 -8.54
C PHE A 173 2.90 19.72 -8.33
N ILE A 174 2.32 20.25 -9.42
CA ILE A 174 1.22 21.22 -9.35
C ILE A 174 -0.02 20.62 -8.69
N SER A 175 -0.33 19.33 -8.92
CA SER A 175 -1.50 18.68 -8.31
C SER A 175 -1.42 18.55 -6.78
N LYS A 176 -0.21 18.70 -6.20
CA LYS A 176 0.00 18.71 -4.75
C LYS A 176 -0.19 20.10 -4.13
N LEU A 177 -0.28 21.15 -4.93
CA LEU A 177 -0.40 22.52 -4.46
C LEU A 177 -1.87 22.88 -4.24
N ASN A 178 -2.12 23.57 -3.13
CA ASN A 178 -3.43 24.14 -2.83
C ASN A 178 -3.50 25.59 -3.33
N ILE A 179 -3.73 25.76 -4.63
CA ILE A 179 -3.81 27.06 -5.31
C ILE A 179 -5.24 27.61 -5.21
N LEU A 180 -5.39 28.92 -5.00
CA LEU A 180 -6.68 29.64 -4.93
C LEU A 180 -7.09 30.21 -6.29
#